data_AF-A0A8J7ZEA3-F1
#
_entry.id   AF-A0A8J7ZEA3-F1
#
_cell.length_a   1.000
_cell.length_b   1.000
_cell.length_c   1.000
_cell.angle_alpha   90.00
_cell.angle_beta   90.00
_cell.angle_gamma   90.00
#
_symmetry.space_group_name_H-M   'P 1'
#
loop_
_entity.id
_entity.type
_entity.pdbx_description
1 polymer ?
#
loop_
_entity_poly.entity_id
_entity_poly.type
_entity_poly.pdbx_seq_one_letter_code
_entity_poly.pdbx_strand_id
1 'polypeptide(L)'
;MSLLELAGVDAGYGDLQILADVDMSVEDGEYVTIVGPNGAGKSTAMKTVFGLTTLMGGTVDFAGSPIHELGTQEIIREGIAYVPQTENLFPRMTVRENLEMGAYIFEEFPEDRLDDVFERFPILRERERQRAGTMSGGQQQMLAMGAALMLDPDLLMLDEPSAGLAPDLVDEMFDKIDEINDGGTAVLMVEQNAKEALRRCDRGYVLVNGENSFEGPGTDLLQNEEVRQRFLGG
;
A
#
# COMPACT_ATOMS: atom_id res chain seq x y z
N MET A 1 -12.14 0.77 15.80
CA MET A 1 -10.91 0.98 16.60
C MET A 1 -9.82 0.99 15.55
N SER A 2 -8.98 2.02 15.56
CA SER A 2 -7.91 2.19 14.58
C SER A 2 -7.03 0.93 14.54
N LEU A 3 -6.88 0.37 13.35
CA LEU A 3 -5.92 -0.69 13.06
C LEU A 3 -4.53 -0.10 12.91
N LEU A 4 -4.40 1.03 12.21
CA LEU A 4 -3.18 1.83 12.13
C LEU A 4 -3.47 3.26 12.60
N GLU A 5 -2.54 3.84 13.34
CA GLU A 5 -2.59 5.23 13.79
C GLU A 5 -1.20 5.87 13.70
N LEU A 6 -1.14 7.03 13.06
CA LEU A 6 -0.01 7.95 13.08
C LEU A 6 -0.49 9.19 13.83
N ALA A 7 0.19 9.55 14.91
CA ALA A 7 -0.16 10.70 15.75
C ALA A 7 1.00 11.69 15.79
N GLY A 8 0.81 12.88 15.20
CA GLY A 8 1.78 13.98 15.15
C GLY A 8 3.14 13.56 14.59
N VAL A 9 3.14 12.77 13.50
CA VAL A 9 4.36 12.15 12.97
C VAL A 9 5.24 13.17 12.24
N ASP A 10 6.45 13.35 12.76
CA ASP A 10 7.56 14.01 12.08
C ASP A 10 8.53 12.94 11.58
N ALA A 11 8.81 12.87 10.28
CA ALA A 11 9.67 11.83 9.74
C ALA A 11 10.40 12.24 8.45
N GLY A 12 11.49 11.54 8.14
CA GLY A 12 12.24 11.79 6.92
C GLY A 12 13.50 10.94 6.77
N TYR A 13 14.52 11.51 6.13
CA TYR A 13 15.74 10.77 5.77
C TYR A 13 16.97 11.45 6.37
N GLY A 14 17.59 10.81 7.35
CA GLY A 14 18.67 11.42 8.12
C GLY A 14 18.15 12.66 8.85
N ASP A 15 18.76 13.82 8.58
CA ASP A 15 18.34 15.11 9.16
C ASP A 15 17.30 15.86 8.29
N LEU A 16 16.95 15.33 7.12
CA LEU A 16 15.96 15.95 6.22
C LEU A 16 14.55 15.53 6.64
N GLN A 17 13.82 16.44 7.27
CA GLN A 17 12.40 16.26 7.58
C GLN A 17 11.55 16.40 6.32
N ILE A 18 10.64 15.44 6.10
CA ILE A 18 9.72 15.39 4.97
C ILE A 18 8.26 15.43 5.44
N LEU A 19 7.94 14.75 6.53
CA LEU A 19 6.64 14.82 7.19
C LEU A 19 6.74 15.75 8.39
N ALA A 20 5.73 16.59 8.56
CA ALA A 20 5.62 17.52 9.67
C ALA A 20 4.24 17.38 10.30
N ASP A 21 4.20 16.92 11.55
CA ASP A 21 2.98 16.80 12.36
C ASP A 21 1.84 16.04 11.62
N VAL A 22 2.15 14.89 11.02
CA VAL A 22 1.16 14.12 10.25
C VAL A 22 0.30 13.24 11.15
N ASP A 23 -1.01 13.43 11.05
CA ASP A 23 -2.02 12.57 11.66
C ASP A 23 -2.74 11.74 10.58
N MET A 24 -2.83 10.43 10.78
CA MET A 24 -3.67 9.59 9.92
C MET A 24 -4.06 8.29 10.63
N SER A 25 -5.15 7.69 10.18
CA SER A 25 -5.61 6.40 10.72
C SER A 25 -6.16 5.52 9.61
N VAL A 26 -6.16 4.22 9.87
CA VAL A 26 -6.85 3.20 9.06
C VAL A 26 -7.61 2.32 10.04
N GLU A 27 -8.92 2.17 9.85
CA GLU A 27 -9.74 1.24 10.62
C GLU A 27 -9.65 -0.18 10.04
N ASP A 28 -10.05 -1.17 10.83
CA ASP A 28 -10.13 -2.57 10.38
C ASP A 28 -11.05 -2.71 9.15
N GLY A 29 -10.54 -3.38 8.11
CA GLY A 29 -11.22 -3.53 6.82
C GLY A 29 -11.43 -2.23 6.02
N GLU A 30 -10.90 -1.08 6.45
CA GLU A 30 -11.06 0.19 5.74
C GLU A 30 -10.14 0.29 4.53
N TYR A 31 -10.64 0.86 3.44
CA TYR A 31 -9.82 1.28 2.31
C TYR A 31 -9.51 2.77 2.40
N VAL A 32 -8.27 3.09 2.77
CA VAL A 32 -7.76 4.46 2.86
C VAL A 32 -6.81 4.78 1.71
N THR A 33 -6.94 5.97 1.13
CA THR A 33 -6.00 6.48 0.13
C THR A 33 -5.30 7.76 0.59
N ILE A 34 -3.99 7.85 0.38
CA ILE A 34 -3.22 9.09 0.46
C ILE A 34 -3.00 9.64 -0.95
N VAL A 35 -3.48 10.87 -1.19
CA VAL A 35 -3.27 11.61 -2.44
C VAL A 35 -2.52 12.92 -2.18
N GLY A 36 -2.06 13.56 -3.24
CA GLY A 36 -1.32 14.82 -3.16
C GLY A 36 -0.28 14.95 -4.27
N PRO A 37 0.29 16.15 -4.46
CA PRO A 37 1.27 16.40 -5.51
C PRO A 37 2.56 15.57 -5.32
N ASN A 38 3.40 15.54 -6.35
CA ASN A 38 4.72 14.92 -6.24
C ASN A 38 5.56 15.68 -5.20
N GLY A 39 6.24 14.93 -4.33
CA GLY A 39 6.99 15.50 -3.20
C GLY A 39 6.14 15.86 -1.98
N ALA A 40 4.84 15.54 -1.96
CA ALA A 40 3.97 15.83 -0.81
C ALA A 40 4.26 15.01 0.46
N GLY A 41 5.11 13.98 0.40
CA GLY A 41 5.41 13.12 1.54
C GLY A 41 4.69 11.76 1.54
N LYS A 42 3.81 11.48 0.57
CA LYS A 42 2.99 10.25 0.49
C LYS A 42 3.76 8.94 0.73
N SER A 43 4.74 8.64 -0.13
CA SER A 43 5.57 7.43 0.03
C SER A 43 6.46 7.48 1.28
N THR A 44 6.73 8.68 1.82
CA THR A 44 7.46 8.81 3.10
C THR A 44 6.57 8.42 4.28
N ALA A 45 5.26 8.70 4.24
CA ALA A 45 4.31 8.21 5.23
C ALA A 45 4.28 6.66 5.24
N MET A 46 4.13 6.04 4.07
CA MET A 46 4.16 4.57 3.93
C MET A 46 5.46 3.95 4.46
N LYS A 47 6.60 4.54 4.07
CA LYS A 47 7.91 4.09 4.54
C LYS A 47 8.10 4.30 6.04
N THR A 48 7.48 5.32 6.62
CA THR A 48 7.54 5.57 8.08
C THR A 48 6.77 4.50 8.83
N VAL A 49 5.57 4.14 8.36
CA VAL A 49 4.81 3.00 8.91
C VAL A 49 5.61 1.71 8.86
N PHE A 50 6.36 1.50 7.78
CA PHE A 50 7.15 0.29 7.58
C PHE A 50 8.57 0.32 8.19
N GLY A 51 8.90 1.35 8.98
CA GLY A 51 10.19 1.48 9.67
C GLY A 51 11.40 1.75 8.75
N LEU A 52 11.15 2.33 7.56
CA LEU A 52 12.17 2.62 6.54
C LEU A 52 12.62 4.10 6.52
N THR A 53 12.17 4.90 7.47
CA THR A 53 12.53 6.32 7.63
C THR A 53 13.04 6.59 9.04
N THR A 54 13.63 7.76 9.25
CA THR A 54 13.90 8.25 10.60
C THR A 54 12.63 8.91 11.15
N LEU A 55 12.05 8.33 12.20
CA LEU A 55 11.02 8.99 12.99
C LEU A 55 11.69 10.04 13.90
N MET A 56 11.29 11.30 13.77
CA MET A 56 11.82 12.46 14.48
C MET A 56 10.91 12.91 15.63
N GLY A 57 9.61 12.59 15.55
CA GLY A 57 8.58 12.96 16.50
C GLY A 57 7.27 12.21 16.21
N GLY A 58 6.35 12.21 17.17
CA GLY A 58 5.08 11.50 17.09
C GLY A 58 5.16 10.00 17.39
N THR A 59 4.07 9.29 17.13
CA THR A 59 3.99 7.82 17.27
C THR A 59 3.39 7.17 16.04
N VAL A 60 3.79 5.92 15.81
CA VAL A 60 3.12 5.00 14.89
C VAL A 60 2.71 3.76 15.67
N ASP A 61 1.41 3.52 15.72
CA ASP A 61 0.78 2.42 16.45
C ASP A 61 0.00 1.52 15.48
N PHE A 62 0.09 0.22 15.67
CA PHE A 62 -0.66 -0.79 14.92
C PHE A 62 -1.36 -1.75 15.89
N ALA A 63 -2.65 -1.99 15.69
CA ALA A 63 -3.52 -2.76 16.58
C ALA A 63 -3.39 -2.34 18.06
N GLY A 64 -3.19 -1.04 18.31
CA GLY A 64 -3.01 -0.46 19.65
C GLY A 64 -1.62 -0.64 20.28
N SER A 65 -0.62 -1.12 19.52
CA SER A 65 0.76 -1.29 19.98
C SER A 65 1.74 -0.45 19.17
N PRO A 66 2.77 0.17 19.79
CA PRO A 66 3.75 0.96 19.07
C PRO A 66 4.62 0.08 18.17
N ILE A 67 4.65 0.39 16.88
CA ILE A 67 5.46 -0.34 15.88
C ILE A 67 6.71 0.42 15.43
N HIS A 68 6.79 1.72 15.71
CA HIS A 68 7.94 2.56 15.35
C HIS A 68 9.24 2.20 16.10
N GLU A 69 9.15 1.37 17.14
CA GLU A 69 10.31 0.84 17.88
C GLU A 69 10.83 -0.49 17.29
N LEU A 70 10.06 -1.10 16.39
CA LEU A 70 10.33 -2.44 15.84
C LEU A 70 11.20 -2.36 14.58
N GLY A 71 11.96 -3.42 14.33
CA GLY A 71 12.60 -3.62 13.04
C GLY A 71 11.58 -4.00 11.97
N THR A 72 11.84 -3.67 10.70
CA THR A 72 10.94 -3.98 9.56
C THR A 72 10.47 -5.44 9.52
N GLN A 73 11.35 -6.39 9.88
CA GLN A 73 10.97 -7.80 9.92
C GLN A 73 9.96 -8.14 11.02
N GLU A 74 9.98 -7.41 12.14
CA GLU A 74 8.99 -7.55 13.22
C GLU A 74 7.67 -6.90 12.80
N ILE A 75 7.71 -5.71 12.19
CA ILE A 75 6.53 -5.05 11.61
C ILE A 75 5.78 -5.97 10.62
N ILE A 76 6.51 -6.70 9.78
CA ILE A 76 5.92 -7.69 8.86
C ILE A 76 5.18 -8.80 9.64
N ARG A 77 5.73 -9.25 10.76
CA ARG A 77 5.11 -10.30 11.59
C ARG A 77 3.87 -9.82 12.36
N GLU A 78 3.78 -8.52 12.61
CA GLU A 78 2.58 -7.91 13.20
C GLU A 78 1.39 -7.87 12.22
N GLY A 79 1.58 -8.23 10.94
CA GLY A 79 0.47 -8.32 9.97
C GLY A 79 0.43 -7.19 8.94
N ILE A 80 1.52 -6.43 8.79
CA ILE A 80 1.62 -5.36 7.78
C ILE A 80 2.43 -5.84 6.57
N ALA A 81 1.84 -5.76 5.38
CA ALA A 81 2.54 -6.01 4.12
C ALA A 81 2.69 -4.71 3.32
N TYR A 82 3.85 -4.52 2.66
CA TYR A 82 4.15 -3.33 1.88
C TYR A 82 4.63 -3.68 0.47
N VAL A 83 3.95 -3.15 -0.54
CA VAL A 83 4.34 -3.24 -1.95
C VAL A 83 4.84 -1.88 -2.42
N PRO A 84 6.16 -1.69 -2.57
CA PRO A 84 6.71 -0.44 -3.08
C PRO A 84 6.45 -0.27 -4.58
N GLN A 85 6.49 0.97 -5.05
CA GLN A 85 6.29 1.33 -6.46
C GLN A 85 7.25 0.59 -7.42
N THR A 86 8.51 0.46 -7.02
CA THR A 86 9.58 -0.12 -7.84
C THR A 86 10.36 -1.16 -7.03
N GLU A 87 11.10 -2.02 -7.76
CA GLU A 87 11.96 -3.04 -7.15
C GLU A 87 11.22 -4.01 -6.20
N ASN A 88 9.94 -4.25 -6.47
CA ASN A 88 9.05 -5.09 -5.66
C ASN A 88 9.03 -6.58 -6.08
N LEU A 89 9.86 -6.98 -7.05
CA LEU A 89 9.96 -8.35 -7.56
C LEU A 89 11.39 -8.75 -7.87
N PHE A 90 11.63 -10.07 -7.89
CA PHE A 90 12.84 -10.70 -8.38
C PHE A 90 12.67 -11.13 -9.84
N PRO A 91 13.10 -10.32 -10.83
CA PRO A 91 12.75 -10.54 -12.24
C PRO A 91 13.35 -11.80 -12.86
N ARG A 92 14.42 -12.34 -12.25
CA ARG A 92 15.09 -13.57 -12.70
C ARG A 92 14.45 -14.84 -12.13
N MET A 93 13.69 -14.70 -11.05
CA MET A 93 12.91 -15.77 -10.44
C MET A 93 11.58 -15.96 -11.19
N THR A 94 11.01 -17.15 -11.04
CA THR A 94 9.69 -17.52 -11.52
C THR A 94 8.59 -16.84 -10.71
N VAL A 95 7.36 -16.88 -11.22
CA VAL A 95 6.16 -16.47 -10.48
C VAL A 95 6.08 -17.20 -9.15
N ARG A 96 6.22 -18.54 -9.13
CA ARG A 96 6.20 -19.33 -7.89
C ARG A 96 7.27 -18.89 -6.91
N GLU A 97 8.51 -18.76 -7.37
CA GLU A 97 9.63 -18.36 -6.51
C GLU A 97 9.40 -16.96 -5.90
N ASN A 98 8.77 -16.02 -6.62
CA ASN A 98 8.42 -14.72 -6.04
C ASN A 98 7.33 -14.83 -4.96
N LEU A 99 6.32 -15.68 -5.15
CA LEU A 99 5.30 -15.96 -4.13
C LEU A 99 5.93 -16.64 -2.90
N GLU A 100 6.86 -17.58 -3.11
CA GLU A 100 7.64 -18.22 -2.05
C GLU A 100 8.46 -17.21 -1.24
N MET A 101 9.06 -16.21 -1.90
CA MET A 101 9.75 -15.11 -1.21
C MET A 101 8.81 -14.25 -0.37
N GLY A 102 7.53 -14.12 -0.74
CA GLY A 102 6.52 -13.45 0.08
C GLY A 102 6.22 -14.17 1.40
N ALA A 103 6.39 -15.49 1.41
CA ALA A 103 6.17 -16.36 2.56
C ALA A 103 7.45 -16.62 3.40
N TYR A 104 8.54 -15.89 3.18
CA TYR A 104 9.86 -16.25 3.73
C TYR A 104 9.95 -16.27 5.27
N ILE A 105 9.03 -15.58 5.96
CA ILE A 105 9.00 -15.53 7.43
C ILE A 105 8.43 -16.79 8.06
N PHE A 106 7.72 -17.63 7.29
CA PHE A 106 7.12 -18.87 7.78
C PHE A 106 8.16 -19.99 7.82
N GLU A 107 8.11 -20.80 8.87
CA GLU A 107 9.00 -21.97 9.00
C GLU A 107 8.69 -23.04 7.94
N GLU A 108 7.40 -23.22 7.65
CA GLU A 108 6.90 -24.11 6.61
C GLU A 108 6.14 -23.29 5.56
N PHE A 109 6.28 -23.67 4.29
CA PHE A 109 5.62 -22.97 3.21
C PHE A 109 4.09 -23.18 3.26
N PRO A 110 3.28 -22.11 3.34
CA PRO A 110 1.84 -22.22 3.49
C PRO A 110 1.17 -22.48 2.13
N GLU A 111 1.06 -23.75 1.74
CA GLU A 111 0.43 -24.14 0.46
C GLU A 111 -1.03 -23.67 0.35
N ASP A 112 -1.80 -23.66 1.45
CA ASP A 112 -3.19 -23.16 1.45
C ASP A 112 -3.26 -21.69 1.02
N ARG A 113 -2.31 -20.85 1.47
CA ARG A 113 -2.22 -19.43 1.09
C ARG A 113 -1.80 -19.26 -0.37
N LEU A 114 -0.95 -20.15 -0.88
CA LEU A 114 -0.59 -20.15 -2.30
C LEU A 114 -1.83 -20.43 -3.16
N ASP A 115 -2.66 -21.39 -2.75
CA ASP A 115 -3.91 -21.69 -3.43
C ASP A 115 -4.87 -20.50 -3.40
N ASP A 116 -5.04 -19.84 -2.25
CA ASP A 116 -5.85 -18.60 -2.12
C ASP A 116 -5.35 -17.49 -3.04
N VAL A 117 -4.03 -17.26 -3.09
CA VAL A 117 -3.42 -16.28 -4.01
C VAL A 117 -3.70 -16.64 -5.47
N PHE A 118 -3.63 -17.92 -5.82
CA PHE A 118 -3.95 -18.35 -7.18
C PHE A 118 -5.44 -18.27 -7.52
N GLU A 119 -6.33 -18.38 -6.55
CA GLU A 119 -7.76 -18.13 -6.76
C GLU A 119 -8.03 -16.64 -7.03
N ARG A 120 -7.38 -15.75 -6.27
CA ARG A 120 -7.47 -14.28 -6.47
C ARG A 120 -6.83 -13.83 -7.79
N PHE A 121 -5.70 -14.45 -8.16
CA PHE A 121 -4.94 -14.15 -9.39
C PHE A 121 -4.72 -15.40 -10.25
N PRO A 122 -5.73 -15.87 -11.00
CA PRO A 122 -5.62 -17.08 -11.83
C PRO A 122 -4.47 -17.04 -12.83
N ILE A 123 -4.14 -15.84 -13.34
CA ILE A 123 -3.03 -15.63 -14.27
C ILE A 123 -1.67 -16.03 -13.68
N LEU A 124 -1.49 -15.94 -12.36
CA LEU A 124 -0.26 -16.37 -11.70
C LEU A 124 -0.14 -17.90 -11.67
N ARG A 125 -1.27 -18.62 -11.50
CA ARG A 125 -1.31 -20.09 -11.57
C ARG A 125 -0.96 -20.57 -12.97
N GLU A 126 -1.55 -19.98 -14.00
CA GLU A 126 -1.27 -20.30 -15.40
C GLU A 126 0.21 -20.11 -15.78
N ARG A 127 0.87 -19.15 -15.13
CA ARG A 127 2.23 -18.69 -15.44
C ARG A 127 3.22 -18.97 -14.32
N GLU A 128 2.90 -19.91 -13.43
CA GLU A 128 3.69 -20.22 -12.24
C GLU A 128 5.19 -20.42 -12.52
N ARG A 129 5.52 -21.03 -13.66
CA ARG A 129 6.90 -21.32 -14.10
C ARG A 129 7.54 -20.22 -14.96
N GLN A 130 6.77 -19.20 -15.34
CA GLN A 130 7.26 -18.07 -16.12
C GLN A 130 8.16 -17.19 -15.24
N ARG A 131 9.23 -16.64 -15.80
CA ARG A 131 10.05 -15.64 -15.10
C ARG A 131 9.30 -14.31 -14.95
N ALA A 132 9.29 -13.75 -13.74
CA ALA A 132 8.56 -12.53 -13.42
C ALA A 132 8.95 -11.35 -14.34
N GLY A 133 10.23 -11.21 -14.66
CA GLY A 133 10.73 -10.15 -15.54
C GLY A 133 10.25 -10.22 -17.00
N THR A 134 9.55 -11.29 -17.39
CA THR A 134 8.98 -11.46 -18.74
C THR A 134 7.46 -11.28 -18.80
N MET A 135 6.82 -11.03 -17.65
CA MET A 135 5.39 -10.73 -17.56
C MET A 135 5.10 -9.30 -18.02
N SER A 136 3.84 -8.98 -18.35
CA SER A 136 3.43 -7.59 -18.57
C SER A 136 3.50 -6.78 -17.27
N GLY A 137 3.53 -5.45 -17.35
CA GLY A 137 3.56 -4.58 -16.17
C GLY A 137 2.40 -4.86 -15.19
N GLY A 138 1.16 -4.98 -15.71
CA GLY A 138 0.00 -5.30 -14.86
C GLY A 138 0.12 -6.67 -14.19
N GLN A 139 0.64 -7.66 -14.91
CA GLN A 139 0.89 -9.00 -14.35
C GLN A 139 2.00 -9.00 -13.29
N GLN A 140 3.01 -8.15 -13.44
CA GLN A 140 4.02 -7.93 -12.41
C GLN A 140 3.40 -7.30 -11.16
N GLN A 141 2.49 -6.33 -11.31
CA GLN A 141 1.79 -5.77 -10.14
C GLN A 141 0.91 -6.79 -9.43
N MET A 142 0.18 -7.63 -10.18
CA MET A 142 -0.57 -8.75 -9.60
C MET A 142 0.34 -9.74 -8.85
N LEU A 143 1.53 -10.03 -9.39
CA LEU A 143 2.51 -10.88 -8.70
C LEU A 143 3.04 -10.24 -7.42
N ALA A 144 3.30 -8.93 -7.43
CA ALA A 144 3.78 -8.20 -6.25
C ALA A 144 2.72 -8.20 -5.14
N MET A 145 1.45 -7.93 -5.48
CA MET A 145 0.33 -8.04 -4.55
C MET A 145 0.13 -9.48 -4.07
N GLY A 146 0.20 -10.47 -4.97
CA GLY A 146 0.12 -11.88 -4.62
C GLY A 146 1.21 -12.30 -3.63
N ALA A 147 2.45 -11.84 -3.83
CA ALA A 147 3.55 -12.11 -2.91
C ALA A 147 3.32 -11.46 -1.54
N ALA A 148 2.80 -10.23 -1.48
CA ALA A 148 2.42 -9.60 -0.22
C ALA A 148 1.30 -10.36 0.50
N LEU A 149 0.31 -10.88 -0.23
CA LEU A 149 -0.82 -11.62 0.32
C LEU A 149 -0.45 -13.01 0.85
N MET A 150 0.70 -13.56 0.48
CA MET A 150 1.22 -14.78 1.11
C MET A 150 1.44 -14.61 2.63
N LEU A 151 1.60 -13.38 3.10
CA LEU A 151 1.69 -13.05 4.52
C LEU A 151 0.35 -13.10 5.25
N ASP A 152 -0.78 -13.10 4.52
CA ASP A 152 -2.13 -12.94 5.08
C ASP A 152 -2.22 -11.70 5.99
N PRO A 153 -1.93 -10.51 5.44
CA PRO A 153 -1.80 -9.30 6.24
C PRO A 153 -3.17 -8.76 6.68
N ASP A 154 -3.22 -8.20 7.88
CA ASP A 154 -4.35 -7.38 8.35
C ASP A 154 -4.36 -6.02 7.62
N LEU A 155 -3.17 -5.49 7.27
CA LEU A 155 -3.01 -4.26 6.50
C LEU A 155 -2.11 -4.45 5.27
N LEU A 156 -2.67 -4.20 4.09
CA LEU A 156 -1.94 -4.14 2.82
C LEU A 156 -1.65 -2.69 2.42
N MET A 157 -0.36 -2.37 2.33
CA MET A 157 0.14 -1.05 1.93
C MET A 157 0.64 -1.06 0.48
N LEU A 158 0.11 -0.19 -0.38
CA LEU A 158 0.44 -0.12 -1.82
C LEU A 158 0.94 1.27 -2.20
N ASP A 159 2.16 1.38 -2.75
CA ASP A 159 2.75 2.66 -3.17
C ASP A 159 2.71 2.81 -4.70
N GLU A 160 1.78 3.62 -5.20
CA GLU A 160 1.54 3.90 -6.63
C GLU A 160 1.42 2.63 -7.51
N PRO A 161 0.55 1.67 -7.18
CA PRO A 161 0.42 0.41 -7.91
C PRO A 161 0.00 0.59 -9.38
N SER A 162 -0.66 1.70 -9.74
CA SER A 162 -1.05 2.00 -11.12
C SER A 162 0.08 2.56 -12.01
N ALA A 163 1.23 2.90 -11.41
CA ALA A 163 2.28 3.63 -12.11
C ALA A 163 2.81 2.86 -13.33
N GLY A 164 2.77 3.52 -14.50
CA GLY A 164 3.30 2.98 -15.76
C GLY A 164 2.42 1.92 -16.42
N LEU A 165 1.23 1.63 -15.88
CA LEU A 165 0.27 0.72 -16.50
C LEU A 165 -0.50 1.39 -17.64
N ALA A 166 -0.95 0.57 -18.60
CA ALA A 166 -1.92 1.01 -19.60
C ALA A 166 -3.30 1.22 -18.95
N PRO A 167 -4.16 2.13 -19.45
CA PRO A 167 -5.45 2.45 -18.83
C PRO A 167 -6.31 1.24 -18.48
N ASP A 168 -6.48 0.29 -19.40
CA ASP A 168 -7.30 -0.91 -19.15
C ASP A 168 -6.75 -1.79 -18.00
N LEU A 169 -5.43 -1.78 -17.77
CA LEU A 169 -4.79 -2.51 -16.67
C LEU A 169 -4.87 -1.76 -15.34
N VAL A 170 -5.07 -0.44 -15.36
CA VAL A 170 -5.26 0.36 -14.15
C VAL A 170 -6.60 -0.01 -13.51
N ASP A 171 -7.66 -0.04 -14.31
CA ASP A 171 -9.00 -0.41 -13.83
C ASP A 171 -9.01 -1.85 -13.29
N GLU A 172 -8.41 -2.80 -14.02
CA GLU A 172 -8.28 -4.19 -13.56
C GLU A 172 -7.49 -4.31 -12.24
N MET A 173 -6.45 -3.48 -12.07
CA MET A 173 -5.67 -3.45 -10.84
C MET A 173 -6.50 -2.91 -9.66
N PHE A 174 -7.26 -1.83 -9.87
CA PHE A 174 -8.17 -1.30 -8.85
C PHE A 174 -9.26 -2.29 -8.46
N ASP A 175 -9.88 -2.95 -9.43
CA ASP A 175 -10.89 -3.97 -9.16
C ASP A 175 -10.29 -5.12 -8.31
N LYS A 176 -9.01 -5.47 -8.52
CA LYS A 176 -8.32 -6.46 -7.68
C LYS A 176 -8.04 -5.97 -6.25
N ILE A 177 -7.76 -4.68 -6.07
CA ILE A 177 -7.62 -4.10 -4.73
C ILE A 177 -8.97 -4.11 -4.00
N ASP A 178 -10.05 -3.75 -4.70
CA ASP A 178 -11.40 -3.79 -4.15
C ASP A 178 -11.77 -5.21 -3.70
N GLU A 179 -11.50 -6.23 -4.53
CA GLU A 179 -11.70 -7.64 -4.16
C GLU A 179 -10.90 -8.07 -2.90
N ILE A 180 -9.68 -7.55 -2.73
CA ILE A 180 -8.86 -7.83 -1.55
C ILE A 180 -9.48 -7.19 -0.31
N ASN A 181 -9.91 -5.94 -0.42
CA ASN A 181 -10.52 -5.20 0.69
C ASN A 181 -11.88 -5.77 1.09
N ASP A 182 -12.73 -6.13 0.11
CA ASP A 182 -14.00 -6.83 0.33
C ASP A 182 -13.81 -8.19 1.03
N GLY A 183 -12.62 -8.79 0.88
CA GLY A 183 -12.20 -10.00 1.59
C GLY A 183 -11.86 -9.78 3.07
N GLY A 184 -11.82 -8.53 3.55
CA GLY A 184 -11.58 -8.15 4.95
C GLY A 184 -10.21 -7.53 5.23
N THR A 185 -9.29 -7.53 4.27
CA THR A 185 -7.96 -6.91 4.46
C THR A 185 -8.07 -5.39 4.40
N ALA A 186 -7.58 -4.67 5.42
CA ALA A 186 -7.50 -3.21 5.34
C ALA A 186 -6.48 -2.80 4.26
N VAL A 187 -6.77 -1.73 3.53
CA VAL A 187 -5.88 -1.24 2.47
C VAL A 187 -5.50 0.20 2.74
N LEU A 188 -4.19 0.47 2.72
CA LEU A 188 -3.66 1.82 2.66
C LEU A 188 -2.90 2.01 1.35
N MET A 189 -3.37 2.91 0.51
CA MET A 189 -2.81 3.11 -0.82
C MET A 189 -2.34 4.54 -1.02
N VAL A 190 -1.15 4.70 -1.61
CA VAL A 190 -0.70 5.98 -2.18
C VAL A 190 -0.96 5.96 -3.68
N GLU A 191 -1.58 7.02 -4.20
CA GLU A 191 -1.83 7.11 -5.63
C GLU A 191 -1.61 8.50 -6.24
N GLN A 192 -1.15 8.51 -7.50
CA GLN A 192 -1.11 9.71 -8.34
C GLN A 192 -2.41 9.89 -9.10
N ASN A 193 -3.09 8.79 -9.47
CA ASN A 193 -4.41 8.86 -10.07
C ASN A 193 -5.47 9.14 -9.00
N ALA A 194 -5.40 10.33 -8.39
CA ALA A 194 -6.20 10.71 -7.24
C ALA A 194 -7.71 10.66 -7.52
N LYS A 195 -8.16 10.92 -8.76
CA LYS A 195 -9.58 10.82 -9.12
C LYS A 195 -10.09 9.39 -9.02
N GLU A 196 -9.34 8.41 -9.51
CA GLU A 196 -9.78 7.01 -9.47
C GLU A 196 -9.63 6.42 -8.08
N ALA A 197 -8.51 6.69 -7.41
CA ALA A 197 -8.26 6.23 -6.05
C ALA A 197 -9.33 6.72 -5.06
N LEU A 198 -9.69 8.01 -5.08
CA LEU A 198 -10.73 8.56 -4.20
C LEU A 198 -12.15 8.06 -4.52
N ARG A 199 -12.38 7.46 -5.70
CA ARG A 199 -13.70 6.86 -6.03
C ARG A 199 -13.88 5.51 -5.37
N ARG A 200 -12.79 4.79 -5.14
CA ARG A 200 -12.78 3.40 -4.65
C ARG A 200 -12.60 3.34 -3.13
N CYS A 201 -11.91 4.32 -2.54
CA CYS A 201 -11.61 4.32 -1.12
C CYS A 201 -12.78 4.82 -0.25
N ASP A 202 -12.85 4.34 1.00
CA ASP A 202 -13.77 4.83 2.02
C ASP A 202 -13.38 6.25 2.44
N ARG A 203 -12.10 6.45 2.72
CA ARG A 203 -11.54 7.71 3.23
C ARG A 203 -10.25 8.09 2.54
N GLY A 204 -10.05 9.38 2.32
CA GLY A 204 -8.85 9.93 1.72
C GLY A 204 -8.14 10.92 2.63
N TYR A 205 -6.82 10.97 2.50
CA TYR A 205 -5.94 12.01 3.05
C TYR A 205 -5.26 12.74 1.89
N VAL A 206 -5.34 14.07 1.89
CA VAL A 206 -4.60 14.91 0.94
C VAL A 206 -3.39 15.48 1.66
N LEU A 207 -2.19 15.01 1.31
CA LEU A 207 -0.94 15.56 1.83
C LEU A 207 -0.41 16.67 0.91
N VAL A 208 0.13 17.72 1.52
CA VAL A 208 0.81 18.82 0.82
C VAL A 208 2.03 19.22 1.63
N ASN A 209 3.22 19.19 1.00
CA ASN A 209 4.48 19.57 1.64
C ASN A 209 4.75 18.87 2.99
N GLY A 210 4.30 17.61 3.15
CA GLY A 210 4.53 16.85 4.37
C GLY A 210 3.47 17.00 5.45
N GLU A 211 2.38 17.72 5.19
CA GLU A 211 1.33 18.01 6.18
C GLU A 211 -0.06 17.57 5.68
N ASN A 212 -0.97 17.27 6.60
CA ASN A 212 -2.38 17.02 6.30
C ASN A 212 -3.07 18.30 5.80
N SER A 213 -3.54 18.30 4.56
CA SER A 213 -4.27 19.43 3.98
C SER A 213 -5.79 19.21 3.96
N PHE A 214 -6.25 18.00 3.66
CA PHE A 214 -7.66 17.62 3.68
C PHE A 214 -7.82 16.16 4.12
N GLU A 215 -8.92 15.84 4.77
CA GLU A 215 -9.33 14.50 5.13
C GLU A 215 -10.85 14.38 4.97
N GLY A 216 -11.32 13.21 4.58
CA GLY A 216 -12.74 12.89 4.60
C GLY A 216 -13.08 11.71 3.71
N PRO A 217 -14.38 11.36 3.59
CA PRO A 217 -14.81 10.32 2.68
C PRO A 217 -14.31 10.57 1.26
N GLY A 218 -13.91 9.52 0.54
CA GLY A 218 -13.38 9.65 -0.82
C GLY A 218 -14.33 10.40 -1.75
N THR A 219 -15.63 10.11 -1.64
CA THR A 219 -16.71 10.79 -2.37
C THR A 219 -16.81 12.29 -2.09
N ASP A 220 -16.55 12.69 -0.84
CA ASP A 220 -16.65 14.09 -0.41
C ASP A 220 -15.44 14.89 -0.92
N LEU A 221 -14.24 14.30 -0.84
CA LEU A 221 -13.02 14.89 -1.39
C LEU A 221 -13.09 15.05 -2.91
N LEU A 222 -13.73 14.12 -3.62
CA LEU A 222 -13.98 14.24 -5.06
C LEU A 222 -14.90 15.40 -5.42
N GLN A 223 -15.83 15.78 -4.53
CA GLN A 223 -16.78 16.86 -4.74
C GLN A 223 -16.27 18.20 -4.20
N ASN A 224 -15.28 18.18 -3.32
CA ASN A 224 -14.67 19.37 -2.74
C ASN A 224 -14.02 20.23 -3.85
N GLU A 225 -14.49 21.47 -3.99
CA GLU A 225 -14.06 22.38 -5.04
C GLU A 225 -12.55 22.72 -4.96
N GLU A 226 -12.01 22.90 -3.76
CA GLU A 226 -10.60 23.22 -3.56
C GLU A 226 -9.71 22.02 -3.88
N VAL A 227 -10.10 20.82 -3.46
CA VAL A 227 -9.40 19.57 -3.79
C VAL A 227 -9.40 19.34 -5.30
N ARG A 228 -10.55 19.51 -5.95
CA ARG A 228 -10.68 19.36 -7.40
C ARG A 228 -9.80 20.31 -8.19
N GLN A 229 -9.83 21.59 -7.83
CA GLN A 229 -9.06 22.62 -8.53
C GLN A 229 -7.55 22.43 -8.35
N ARG A 230 -7.10 22.03 -7.15
CA ARG A 230 -5.67 21.96 -6.83
C ARG A 230 -5.01 20.62 -7.15
N PHE A 231 -5.73 19.51 -7.00
CA PHE A 231 -5.12 18.18 -7.03
C PHE A 231 -5.72 17.24 -8.06
N LEU A 232 -6.93 17.51 -8.54
CA LEU A 232 -7.63 16.61 -9.48
C LEU A 232 -7.73 17.17 -10.90
N GLY A 233 -7.15 18.33 -11.18
CA GLY A 233 -7.08 18.93 -12.52
C GLY A 233 -8.38 19.59 -13.02
N GLY A 234 -9.30 19.95 -12.10
CA GLY A 234 -10.63 20.53 -12.43
C GLY A 234 -11.74 19.50 -12.59
#